data_AF-A0A8J8Q094-F1
#
_entry.id   AF-A0A8J8Q094-F1
#
_cell.length_a   1.000
_cell.length_b   1.000
_cell.length_c   1.000
_cell.angle_alpha   90.00
_cell.angle_beta   90.00
_cell.angle_gamma   90.00
#
_symmetry.space_group_name_H-M   'P 1'
#
loop_
_entity.id
_entity.type
_entity.pdbx_description
1 polymer ?
#
loop_
_entity_poly.entity_id
_entity_poly.type
_entity_poly.pdbx_seq_one_letter_code
_entity_poly.pdbx_strand_id
1 'polypeptide(L)'
;MTAGAAAYVDRVTDAFFALDTDFRFTYLNEQAATLLESSTRELIGRVVWDEFPRAVETQFPNGFYRAMDEQVPVTFEVYHSRLESWFEVRAYPSETGLSVYLLDITERKTQETTAAQHAAVIEAIDDGVVTLDRNRRIVAVNGAMAAHLDADRDELVGEHVEVVTELAGIDDEDAIAIGRGITDVDAGNAEQRRLEIQFTDSDGTNRVGELRIVPIQDETATVATVVRDITDRREYERIVTSLHEVTRWLLDSDDPEEICAIAVHAGSDLLDLPISGVWLLEEERGYLEPIAGTAGAYEEFGGLPRFNPGEGLVWDVFESGEVERFDDLENVDDLYNPDTPIQSEIIAPIGTHGVLMTGSFEPYQFDETDVDLLSTLVENTRAALDRADRERVLRRRTKQLEQQTKRLESIADVLSTDLNHHLETIADALEDDGDTDWEFPLAADSVEATLDRTEHLVDDVREFARNASDVGTRTRIDLADAIETALESSQLEEDAVVFDEQATLRADSERFRHLLESAFDNVAARAGDDDVTVRIELCGFESDDRSRGFCVFDDAAAIATDGREGAVGPTVDDETAIDGLGLAVVRAIAQAHDWTPAIENGEHERTRIEIRDVTTLERQEE
;
A
#
# COMPACT_ATOMS: atom_id res chain seq x y z
N MET A 1 87.70 -33.02 10.07
CA MET A 1 86.91 -34.13 10.65
C MET A 1 87.59 -35.47 10.34
N THR A 2 87.64 -36.41 11.31
CA THR A 2 88.02 -37.81 11.03
C THR A 2 86.86 -38.54 10.34
N ALA A 3 87.15 -39.54 9.51
CA ALA A 3 86.16 -40.25 8.68
C ALA A 3 84.95 -40.85 9.45
N GLY A 4 85.08 -41.03 10.77
CA GLY A 4 83.97 -41.47 11.63
C GLY A 4 82.93 -40.40 11.95
N ALA A 5 83.28 -39.11 12.00
CA ALA A 5 82.34 -38.03 12.33
C ALA A 5 81.42 -37.66 11.16
N ALA A 6 81.90 -37.77 9.92
CA ALA A 6 81.12 -37.53 8.71
C ALA A 6 79.93 -38.52 8.58
N ALA A 7 80.12 -39.78 8.97
CA ALA A 7 79.09 -40.82 8.86
C ALA A 7 77.88 -40.63 9.81
N TYR A 8 78.02 -39.83 10.88
CA TYR A 8 76.91 -39.53 11.80
C TYR A 8 76.09 -38.33 11.33
N VAL A 9 76.71 -37.36 10.68
CA VAL A 9 76.05 -36.13 10.21
C VAL A 9 75.26 -36.37 8.91
N ASP A 10 75.68 -37.32 8.09
CA ASP A 10 74.89 -37.80 6.93
C ASP A 10 73.59 -38.51 7.29
N ARG A 11 73.38 -38.87 8.56
CA ARG A 11 72.13 -39.48 9.05
C ARG A 11 71.14 -38.48 9.65
N VAL A 12 71.53 -37.21 9.76
CA VAL A 12 70.67 -36.15 10.30
C VAL A 12 69.76 -35.67 9.17
N THR A 13 68.46 -35.55 9.46
CA THR A 13 67.43 -35.05 8.53
C THR A 13 67.57 -33.57 8.21
N ASP A 14 68.30 -32.83 9.04
CA ASP A 14 68.53 -31.40 8.88
C ASP A 14 69.69 -31.12 7.92
N ALA A 15 69.61 -30.00 7.21
CA ALA A 15 70.69 -29.55 6.34
C ALA A 15 71.88 -29.09 7.19
N PHE A 16 73.04 -29.70 6.94
CA PHE A 16 74.28 -29.37 7.63
C PHE A 16 75.40 -29.11 6.64
N PHE A 17 76.15 -28.03 6.87
CA PHE A 17 77.40 -27.79 6.19
C PHE A 17 78.45 -27.19 7.13
N ALA A 18 79.73 -27.44 6.81
CA ALA A 18 80.85 -26.85 7.51
C ALA A 18 81.66 -25.97 6.57
N LEU A 19 82.09 -24.83 7.06
CA LEU A 19 82.91 -23.84 6.39
C LEU A 19 84.29 -23.76 7.05
N ASP A 20 85.34 -23.44 6.29
CA ASP A 20 86.64 -23.08 6.87
C ASP A 20 86.67 -21.61 7.35
N THR A 21 87.84 -21.15 7.79
CA THR A 21 88.08 -19.78 8.28
C THR A 21 87.92 -18.71 7.19
N ASP A 22 87.99 -19.08 5.91
CA ASP A 22 87.74 -18.23 4.75
C ASP A 22 86.30 -18.38 4.23
N PHE A 23 85.40 -18.98 5.01
CA PHE A 23 84.00 -19.27 4.67
C PHE A 23 83.81 -20.17 3.44
N ARG A 24 84.77 -21.07 3.15
CA ARG A 24 84.66 -22.04 2.06
C ARG A 24 84.06 -23.35 2.54
N PHE A 25 83.18 -23.95 1.74
CA PHE A 25 82.59 -25.24 2.09
C PHE A 25 83.64 -26.33 2.21
N THR A 26 83.77 -26.92 3.41
CA THR A 26 84.63 -28.08 3.69
C THR A 26 83.83 -29.37 3.76
N TYR A 27 82.54 -29.27 4.06
CA TYR A 27 81.62 -30.39 4.11
C TYR A 27 80.19 -29.90 3.90
N LEU A 28 79.35 -30.72 3.28
CA LEU A 28 77.89 -30.58 3.31
C LEU A 28 77.26 -31.97 3.18
N ASN A 29 76.22 -32.24 3.97
CA ASN A 29 75.47 -33.49 3.89
C ASN A 29 74.49 -33.48 2.69
N GLU A 30 73.91 -34.63 2.37
CA GLU A 30 72.96 -34.75 1.24
C GLU A 30 71.73 -33.82 1.39
N GLN A 31 71.30 -33.57 2.62
CA GLN A 31 70.18 -32.65 2.90
C GLN A 31 70.53 -31.20 2.58
N ALA A 32 71.74 -30.75 2.94
CA ALA A 32 72.25 -29.44 2.54
C ALA A 32 72.47 -29.33 1.03
N ALA A 33 72.94 -30.40 0.36
CA ALA A 33 73.06 -30.42 -1.11
C ALA A 33 71.70 -30.24 -1.80
N THR A 34 70.68 -30.92 -1.27
CA THR A 34 69.31 -30.88 -1.79
C THR A 34 68.69 -29.51 -1.56
N LEU A 35 68.82 -28.96 -0.34
CA LEU A 35 68.30 -27.64 0.03
C LEU A 35 68.96 -26.50 -0.77
N LEU A 36 70.27 -26.61 -1.04
CA LEU A 36 71.04 -25.62 -1.79
C LEU A 36 70.96 -25.81 -3.31
N GLU A 37 70.15 -26.78 -3.79
CA GLU A 37 69.99 -27.13 -5.21
C GLU A 37 71.32 -27.36 -5.96
N SER A 38 72.37 -27.80 -5.26
CA SER A 38 73.74 -27.82 -5.77
C SER A 38 74.49 -29.06 -5.28
N SER A 39 75.30 -29.66 -6.16
CA SER A 39 76.00 -30.88 -5.78
C SER A 39 77.18 -30.60 -4.83
N THR A 40 77.46 -31.54 -3.93
CA THR A 40 78.61 -31.44 -3.01
C THR A 40 79.93 -31.19 -3.74
N ARG A 41 80.12 -31.79 -4.92
CA ARG A 41 81.37 -31.60 -5.69
C ARG A 41 81.52 -30.20 -6.28
N GLU A 42 80.43 -29.48 -6.48
CA GLU A 42 80.45 -28.14 -7.05
C GLU A 42 80.73 -27.09 -5.97
N LEU A 43 80.19 -27.27 -4.77
CA LEU A 43 80.28 -26.28 -3.69
C LEU A 43 81.55 -26.42 -2.82
N ILE A 44 82.11 -27.63 -2.67
CA ILE A 44 83.30 -27.84 -1.83
C ILE A 44 84.49 -27.01 -2.32
N GLY A 45 85.07 -26.21 -1.42
CA GLY A 45 86.17 -25.30 -1.68
C GLY A 45 85.79 -23.92 -2.20
N ARG A 46 84.50 -23.67 -2.47
CA ARG A 46 83.98 -22.35 -2.87
C ARG A 46 83.51 -21.56 -1.66
N VAL A 47 83.60 -20.23 -1.74
CA VAL A 47 83.16 -19.31 -0.69
C VAL A 47 81.63 -19.22 -0.71
N VAL A 48 80.99 -19.39 0.45
CA VAL A 48 79.53 -19.37 0.58
C VAL A 48 78.89 -18.09 0.03
N TRP A 49 79.57 -16.95 0.17
CA TRP A 49 79.11 -15.64 -0.31
C TRP A 49 79.14 -15.51 -1.84
N ASP A 50 80.08 -16.19 -2.50
CA ASP A 50 80.23 -16.11 -3.96
C ASP A 50 79.19 -16.98 -4.67
N GLU A 51 78.86 -18.13 -4.10
CA GLU A 51 77.84 -19.05 -4.63
C GLU A 51 76.41 -18.61 -4.28
N PHE A 52 76.24 -17.94 -3.13
CA PHE A 52 74.95 -17.42 -2.68
C PHE A 52 75.01 -15.91 -2.43
N PRO A 53 75.21 -15.08 -3.48
CA PRO A 53 75.39 -13.63 -3.32
C PRO A 53 74.17 -12.90 -2.74
N ARG A 54 72.97 -13.49 -2.83
CA ARG A 54 71.75 -12.96 -2.17
C ARG A 54 71.62 -13.34 -0.69
N ALA A 55 72.36 -14.33 -0.21
CA ALA A 55 72.48 -14.59 1.23
C ALA A 55 73.21 -13.43 1.94
N VAL A 56 73.89 -12.56 1.19
CA VAL A 56 74.55 -11.34 1.70
C VAL A 56 73.53 -10.26 2.10
N GLU A 57 72.32 -10.27 1.53
CA GLU A 57 71.25 -9.29 1.82
C GLU A 57 70.35 -9.69 3.00
N THR A 58 70.56 -10.87 3.58
CA THR A 58 69.75 -11.43 4.68
C THR A 58 70.59 -11.46 5.97
N GLN A 59 70.03 -11.93 7.10
CA GLN A 59 70.76 -11.94 8.39
C GLN A 59 71.92 -12.98 8.45
N PHE A 60 72.10 -13.81 7.42
CA PHE A 60 73.12 -14.87 7.35
C PHE A 60 74.57 -14.39 7.56
N PRO A 61 75.06 -13.31 6.93
CA PRO A 61 76.44 -12.86 7.09
C PRO A 61 76.72 -12.36 8.49
N ASN A 62 75.80 -11.57 9.06
CA ASN A 62 75.97 -11.02 10.40
C ASN A 62 76.03 -12.13 11.46
N GLY A 63 75.17 -13.16 11.34
CA GLY A 63 75.20 -14.31 12.24
C GLY A 63 76.49 -15.14 12.13
N PHE A 64 76.98 -15.37 10.91
CA PHE A 64 78.19 -16.18 10.67
C PHE A 64 79.48 -15.44 11.05
N TYR A 65 79.59 -14.16 10.71
CA TYR A 65 80.71 -13.32 11.13
C TYR A 65 80.76 -13.21 12.65
N ARG A 66 79.63 -12.98 13.31
CA ARG A 66 79.57 -12.90 14.77
C ARG A 66 79.98 -14.22 15.44
N ALA A 67 79.47 -15.35 14.96
CA ALA A 67 79.87 -16.65 15.47
C ALA A 67 81.38 -16.88 15.34
N MET A 68 81.96 -16.54 14.18
CA MET A 68 83.40 -16.69 13.93
C MET A 68 84.28 -15.68 14.68
N ASP A 69 83.88 -14.43 14.83
CA ASP A 69 84.67 -13.38 15.47
C ASP A 69 84.62 -13.50 17.00
N GLU A 70 83.42 -13.72 17.56
CA GLU A 70 83.22 -13.86 19.01
C GLU A 70 83.48 -15.29 19.52
N GLN A 71 83.65 -16.26 18.61
CA GLN A 71 83.83 -17.69 18.93
C GLN A 71 82.74 -18.24 19.87
N VAL A 72 81.50 -17.76 19.71
CA VAL A 72 80.30 -18.25 20.41
C VAL A 72 79.24 -18.76 19.44
N PRO A 73 78.50 -19.84 19.79
CA PRO A 73 77.37 -20.29 18.99
C PRO A 73 76.28 -19.23 18.85
N VAL A 74 75.74 -19.06 17.65
CA VAL A 74 74.65 -18.11 17.35
C VAL A 74 73.49 -18.84 16.70
N THR A 75 72.27 -18.53 17.15
CA THR A 75 71.02 -19.02 16.57
C THR A 75 70.15 -17.85 16.12
N PHE A 76 69.57 -17.91 14.92
CA PHE A 76 68.64 -16.90 14.40
C PHE A 76 67.66 -17.52 13.39
N GLU A 77 66.48 -16.91 13.24
CA GLU A 77 65.47 -17.30 12.25
C GLU A 77 65.55 -16.37 11.02
N VAL A 78 65.40 -16.92 9.82
CA VAL A 78 65.49 -16.16 8.57
C VAL A 78 64.56 -16.72 7.51
N TYR A 79 63.86 -15.83 6.80
CA TYR A 79 63.04 -16.19 5.64
C TYR A 79 63.89 -16.16 4.37
N HIS A 80 63.83 -17.23 3.58
CA HIS A 80 64.55 -17.34 2.32
C HIS A 80 63.61 -17.21 1.12
N SER A 81 63.63 -16.05 0.46
CA SER A 81 62.68 -15.69 -0.60
C SER A 81 62.65 -16.60 -1.83
N ARG A 82 63.75 -17.27 -2.18
CA ARG A 82 63.79 -18.20 -3.34
C ARG A 82 63.25 -19.59 -3.01
N LEU A 83 63.43 -20.03 -1.76
CA LEU A 83 62.93 -21.34 -1.30
C LEU A 83 61.52 -21.22 -0.71
N GLU A 84 61.03 -19.98 -0.55
CA GLU A 84 59.75 -19.64 0.07
C GLU A 84 59.57 -20.24 1.48
N SER A 85 60.69 -20.51 2.16
CA SER A 85 60.75 -21.23 3.44
C SER A 85 61.42 -20.41 4.54
N TRP A 86 61.01 -20.66 5.78
CA TRP A 86 61.64 -20.16 6.99
C TRP A 86 62.67 -21.16 7.53
N PHE A 87 63.85 -20.67 7.89
CA PHE A 87 64.91 -21.49 8.46
C PHE A 87 65.35 -20.98 9.83
N GLU A 88 65.53 -21.88 10.79
CA GLU A 88 66.31 -21.62 11.98
C GLU A 88 67.76 -22.04 11.71
N VAL A 89 68.67 -21.08 11.80
CA VAL A 89 70.09 -21.25 11.50
C VAL A 89 70.85 -21.31 12.81
N ARG A 90 71.57 -22.40 13.06
CA ARG A 90 72.46 -22.56 14.22
C ARG A 90 73.90 -22.66 13.74
N ALA A 91 74.70 -21.66 14.04
CA ALA A 91 76.09 -21.55 13.64
C ALA A 91 77.00 -21.80 14.86
N TYR A 92 77.81 -22.85 14.82
CA TYR A 92 78.74 -23.26 15.87
C TYR A 92 80.18 -23.03 15.40
N PRO A 93 80.91 -22.08 15.99
CA PRO A 93 82.30 -21.80 15.62
C PRO A 93 83.27 -22.83 16.20
N SER A 94 84.42 -22.97 15.55
CA SER A 94 85.55 -23.79 15.97
C SER A 94 86.86 -23.16 15.51
N GLU A 95 87.99 -23.60 16.06
CA GLU A 95 89.34 -23.17 15.63
C GLU A 95 89.62 -23.44 14.14
N THR A 96 88.87 -24.37 13.52
CA THR A 96 89.05 -24.79 12.12
C THR A 96 88.04 -24.17 11.16
N GLY A 97 87.07 -23.39 11.65
CA GLY A 97 85.99 -22.81 10.84
C GLY A 97 84.62 -22.90 11.52
N LEU A 98 83.54 -22.90 10.73
CA LEU A 98 82.16 -22.78 11.20
C LEU A 98 81.31 -24.00 10.81
N SER A 99 80.58 -24.59 11.76
CA SER A 99 79.58 -25.63 11.48
C SER A 99 78.18 -25.02 11.53
N VAL A 100 77.39 -25.20 10.47
CA VAL A 100 76.06 -24.58 10.34
C VAL A 100 75.01 -25.66 10.17
N TYR A 101 73.95 -25.55 10.98
CA TYR A 101 72.72 -26.31 10.84
C TYR A 101 71.61 -25.39 10.36
N LEU A 102 70.83 -25.86 9.39
CA LEU A 102 69.59 -25.22 8.94
C LEU A 102 68.44 -26.20 9.19
N LEU A 103 67.53 -25.78 10.06
CA LEU A 103 66.28 -26.47 10.31
C LEU A 103 65.16 -25.73 9.59
N ASP A 104 64.39 -26.42 8.76
CA ASP A 104 63.18 -25.87 8.15
C ASP A 104 62.10 -25.74 9.22
N ILE A 105 61.66 -24.50 9.47
CA ILE A 105 60.59 -24.16 10.41
C ILE A 105 59.36 -23.59 9.71
N THR A 106 59.25 -23.78 8.38
CA THR A 106 58.18 -23.24 7.54
C THR A 106 56.82 -23.74 7.98
N GLU A 107 56.68 -25.03 8.30
CA GLU A 107 55.42 -25.60 8.79
C GLU A 107 54.99 -24.93 10.10
N ARG A 108 55.92 -24.79 11.06
CA ARG A 108 55.67 -24.09 12.33
C ARG A 108 55.28 -22.63 12.11
N LYS A 109 56.01 -21.89 11.26
CA LYS A 109 55.72 -20.49 10.96
C LYS A 109 54.41 -20.30 10.21
N THR A 110 54.07 -21.23 9.32
CA THR A 110 52.79 -21.22 8.59
C THR A 110 51.64 -21.48 9.56
N GLN A 111 51.77 -22.44 10.48
CA GLN A 111 50.77 -22.69 11.53
C GLN A 111 50.60 -21.48 12.46
N GLU A 112 51.70 -20.88 12.94
CA GLU A 112 51.69 -19.65 13.76
C GLU A 112 51.00 -18.50 13.01
N THR A 113 51.31 -18.30 11.73
CA THR A 113 50.74 -17.22 10.91
C THR A 113 49.27 -17.45 10.60
N THR A 114 48.88 -18.65 10.20
CA THR A 114 47.48 -19.00 9.93
C THR A 114 46.63 -18.90 11.19
N ALA A 115 47.14 -19.35 12.34
CA ALA A 115 46.45 -19.17 13.62
C ALA A 115 46.29 -17.69 13.99
N ALA A 116 47.34 -16.88 13.81
CA ALA A 116 47.26 -15.44 14.03
C ALA A 116 46.28 -14.76 13.06
N GLN A 117 46.23 -15.19 11.80
CA GLN A 117 45.28 -14.70 10.80
C GLN A 117 43.83 -15.07 11.16
N HIS A 118 43.56 -16.32 11.57
CA HIS A 118 42.23 -16.73 12.01
C HIS A 118 41.79 -15.98 13.27
N ALA A 119 42.68 -15.79 14.25
CA ALA A 119 42.41 -14.98 15.43
C ALA A 119 42.10 -13.52 15.05
N ALA A 120 42.87 -12.94 14.12
CA ALA A 120 42.62 -11.59 13.62
C ALA A 120 41.28 -11.47 12.87
N VAL A 121 40.84 -12.50 12.16
CA VAL A 121 39.51 -12.52 11.51
C VAL A 121 38.40 -12.56 12.55
N ILE A 122 38.52 -13.36 13.61
CA ILE A 122 37.52 -13.44 14.69
C ILE A 122 37.43 -12.12 15.50
N GLU A 123 38.58 -11.47 15.73
CA GLU A 123 38.64 -10.17 16.42
C GLU A 123 38.18 -9.00 15.53
N ALA A 124 38.18 -9.16 14.20
CA ALA A 124 37.72 -8.14 13.26
C ALA A 124 36.23 -8.25 12.92
N ILE A 125 35.54 -9.28 13.43
CA ILE A 125 34.09 -9.43 13.26
C ILE A 125 33.39 -8.64 14.37
N ASP A 126 32.43 -7.79 13.97
CA ASP A 126 31.60 -6.99 14.88
C ASP A 126 30.55 -7.82 15.64
N ASP A 127 30.30 -9.07 15.21
CA ASP A 127 29.45 -10.02 15.94
C ASP A 127 30.17 -10.51 17.21
N GLY A 128 29.45 -10.64 18.32
CA GLY A 128 29.98 -11.19 19.56
C GLY A 128 30.26 -12.69 19.45
N VAL A 129 31.48 -13.13 19.70
CA VAL A 129 31.88 -14.54 19.63
C VAL A 129 32.33 -15.04 20.99
N VAL A 130 31.76 -16.16 21.43
CA VAL A 130 32.11 -16.86 22.67
C VAL A 130 32.35 -18.33 22.37
N THR A 131 33.50 -18.87 22.77
CA THR A 131 33.78 -20.31 22.68
C THR A 131 33.74 -20.95 24.06
N LEU A 132 33.16 -22.13 24.16
CA LEU A 132 32.88 -22.84 25.41
C LEU A 132 33.55 -24.22 25.43
N ASP A 133 33.97 -24.66 26.62
CA ASP A 133 34.41 -26.03 26.88
C ASP A 133 33.22 -26.99 27.15
N ARG A 134 33.51 -28.28 27.38
CA ARG A 134 32.51 -29.31 27.71
C ARG A 134 31.72 -29.06 29.00
N ASN A 135 32.22 -28.18 29.87
CA ASN A 135 31.58 -27.79 31.11
C ASN A 135 30.87 -26.43 30.98
N ARG A 136 30.68 -25.93 29.75
CA ARG A 136 30.09 -24.62 29.44
C ARG A 136 30.86 -23.44 30.06
N ARG A 137 32.18 -23.60 30.22
CA ARG A 137 33.08 -22.52 30.64
C ARG A 137 33.63 -21.79 29.44
N ILE A 138 33.77 -20.48 29.55
CA ILE A 138 34.25 -19.61 28.48
C ILE A 138 35.74 -19.84 28.29
N VAL A 139 36.14 -20.29 27.11
CA VAL A 139 37.53 -20.50 26.71
C VAL A 139 38.11 -19.25 26.06
N ALA A 140 37.29 -18.57 25.27
CA ALA A 140 37.64 -17.33 24.60
C ALA A 140 36.39 -16.51 24.32
N VAL A 141 36.59 -15.20 24.28
CA VAL A 141 35.61 -14.18 23.92
C VAL A 141 36.32 -13.13 23.06
N ASN A 142 35.68 -12.68 21.98
CA ASN A 142 36.23 -11.62 21.11
C ASN A 142 35.98 -10.22 21.70
N GLY A 143 36.68 -9.22 21.15
CA GLY A 143 36.53 -7.83 21.59
C GLY A 143 35.10 -7.28 21.46
N ALA A 144 34.36 -7.67 20.42
CA ALA A 144 32.98 -7.22 20.21
C ALA A 144 32.05 -7.64 21.36
N MET A 145 32.10 -8.92 21.76
CA MET A 145 31.31 -9.41 22.89
C MET A 145 31.72 -8.77 24.22
N ALA A 146 33.01 -8.56 24.45
CA ALA A 146 33.49 -7.90 25.67
C ALA A 146 33.00 -6.43 25.76
N ALA A 147 32.98 -5.73 24.63
CA ALA A 147 32.45 -4.37 24.54
C ALA A 147 30.94 -4.30 24.82
N HIS A 148 30.15 -5.23 24.26
CA HIS A 148 28.71 -5.27 24.49
C HIS A 148 28.33 -5.50 25.96
N LEU A 149 29.19 -6.19 26.72
CA LEU A 149 28.94 -6.53 28.13
C LEU A 149 29.59 -5.55 29.11
N ASP A 150 30.31 -4.52 28.64
CA ASP A 150 31.18 -3.65 29.44
C ASP A 150 32.07 -4.42 30.44
N ALA A 151 32.64 -5.53 29.97
CA ALA A 151 33.38 -6.48 30.81
C ALA A 151 34.77 -6.77 30.25
N ASP A 152 35.75 -6.96 31.15
CA ASP A 152 37.09 -7.35 30.72
C ASP A 152 37.08 -8.81 30.26
N ARG A 153 37.71 -9.08 29.12
CA ARG A 153 37.88 -10.42 28.58
C ARG A 153 38.49 -11.39 29.60
N ASP A 154 39.47 -10.93 30.37
CA ASP A 154 40.18 -11.77 31.33
C ASP A 154 39.30 -12.15 32.54
N GLU A 155 38.24 -11.38 32.80
CA GLU A 155 37.25 -11.67 33.84
C GLU A 155 36.18 -12.66 33.36
N LEU A 156 35.89 -12.68 32.06
CA LEU A 156 34.93 -13.61 31.45
C LEU A 156 35.55 -14.99 31.18
N VAL A 157 36.84 -15.06 30.83
CA VAL A 157 37.50 -16.34 30.51
C VAL A 157 37.61 -17.23 31.76
N GLY A 158 37.11 -18.46 31.64
CA GLY A 158 37.09 -19.46 32.70
C GLY A 158 35.78 -19.50 33.50
N GLU A 159 34.97 -18.45 33.42
CA GLU A 159 33.65 -18.40 34.04
C GLU A 159 32.62 -19.25 33.29
N HIS A 160 31.52 -19.57 33.96
CA HIS A 160 30.41 -20.29 33.34
C HIS A 160 29.62 -19.34 32.43
N VAL A 161 29.11 -19.83 31.30
CA VAL A 161 28.38 -19.02 30.30
C VAL A 161 27.14 -18.29 30.86
N GLU A 162 26.63 -18.71 32.03
CA GLU A 162 25.54 -18.02 32.73
C GLU A 162 25.91 -16.59 33.13
N VAL A 163 27.20 -16.30 33.42
CA VAL A 163 27.67 -14.94 33.71
C VAL A 163 27.41 -14.02 32.51
N VAL A 164 27.61 -14.53 31.28
CA VAL A 164 27.33 -13.76 30.05
C VAL A 164 25.83 -13.52 29.89
N THR A 165 24.98 -14.50 30.17
CA THR A 165 23.52 -14.32 30.06
C THR A 165 22.99 -13.34 31.11
N GLU A 166 23.56 -13.34 32.31
CA GLU A 166 23.20 -12.40 33.39
C GLU A 166 23.65 -10.97 33.08
N LEU A 167 24.89 -10.78 32.62
CA LEU A 167 25.42 -9.45 32.25
C LEU A 167 24.66 -8.86 31.06
N ALA A 168 24.26 -9.69 30.11
CA ALA A 168 23.49 -9.31 28.93
C ALA A 168 22.00 -9.06 29.23
N GLY A 169 21.54 -9.15 30.49
CA GLY A 169 20.14 -8.89 30.84
C GLY A 169 19.12 -9.83 30.20
N ILE A 170 19.56 -11.02 29.78
CA ILE A 170 18.71 -12.02 29.12
C ILE A 170 17.73 -12.59 30.15
N ASP A 171 16.46 -12.71 29.77
CA ASP A 171 15.43 -13.29 30.63
C ASP A 171 15.61 -14.81 30.83
N ASP A 172 14.99 -15.34 31.89
CA ASP A 172 15.13 -16.75 32.27
C ASP A 172 14.68 -17.71 31.16
N GLU A 173 13.67 -17.34 30.36
CA GLU A 173 13.15 -18.21 29.28
C GLU A 173 14.19 -18.34 28.16
N ASP A 174 14.73 -17.22 27.70
CA ASP A 174 15.79 -17.19 26.69
C ASP A 174 17.08 -17.85 27.21
N ALA A 175 17.50 -17.59 28.45
CA ALA A 175 18.69 -18.23 29.04
C ALA A 175 18.58 -19.76 29.08
N ILE A 176 17.40 -20.30 29.38
CA ILE A 176 17.13 -21.75 29.34
C ILE A 176 17.19 -22.26 27.89
N ALA A 177 16.65 -21.52 26.93
CA ALA A 177 16.70 -21.88 25.51
C ALA A 177 18.15 -21.95 24.99
N ILE A 178 18.99 -20.99 25.37
CA ILE A 178 20.44 -20.98 25.08
C ILE A 178 21.12 -22.21 25.68
N GLY A 179 20.90 -22.49 26.96
CA GLY A 179 21.50 -23.65 27.64
C GLY A 179 21.13 -24.99 26.99
N ARG A 180 19.86 -25.14 26.58
CA ARG A 180 19.40 -26.30 25.80
C ARG A 180 20.07 -26.36 24.42
N GLY A 181 20.16 -25.23 23.73
CA GLY A 181 20.82 -25.13 22.43
C GLY A 181 22.28 -25.57 22.47
N ILE A 182 23.03 -25.12 23.48
CA ILE A 182 24.42 -25.54 23.72
C ILE A 182 24.50 -27.04 23.97
N THR A 183 23.63 -27.57 24.83
CA THR A 183 23.61 -29.00 25.18
C THR A 183 23.30 -29.89 23.96
N ASP A 184 22.37 -29.48 23.11
CA ASP A 184 22.01 -30.22 21.90
C ASP A 184 23.16 -30.28 20.90
N VAL A 185 23.89 -29.18 20.74
CA VAL A 185 25.04 -29.10 19.82
C VAL A 185 26.23 -29.89 20.37
N ASP A 186 26.55 -29.75 21.66
CA ASP A 186 27.67 -30.47 22.31
C ASP A 186 27.42 -31.99 22.34
N ALA A 187 26.18 -32.43 22.55
CA ALA A 187 25.80 -33.83 22.52
C ALA A 187 25.73 -34.42 21.08
N GLY A 188 25.86 -33.59 20.04
CA GLY A 188 25.74 -34.00 18.65
C GLY A 188 24.30 -34.30 18.21
N ASN A 189 23.30 -33.81 18.94
CA ASN A 189 21.89 -33.92 18.57
C ASN A 189 21.51 -32.92 17.47
N ALA A 190 22.30 -31.85 17.28
CA ALA A 190 22.11 -30.85 16.25
C ALA A 190 23.47 -30.41 15.66
N GLU A 191 23.53 -30.24 14.34
CA GLU A 191 24.72 -29.70 13.65
C GLU A 191 24.89 -28.19 13.87
N GLN A 192 23.81 -27.50 14.23
CA GLN A 192 23.79 -26.10 14.66
C GLN A 192 22.45 -25.78 15.33
N ARG A 193 22.42 -24.72 16.15
CA ARG A 193 21.20 -24.11 16.69
C ARG A 193 21.18 -22.62 16.41
N ARG A 194 20.01 -22.09 16.06
CA ARG A 194 19.78 -20.66 15.86
C ARG A 194 18.62 -20.24 16.76
N LEU A 195 18.83 -19.17 17.53
CA LEU A 195 17.88 -18.58 18.46
C LEU A 195 17.89 -17.06 18.24
N GLU A 196 16.75 -16.42 18.44
CA GLU A 196 16.69 -14.97 18.57
C GLU A 196 16.51 -14.68 20.05
N ILE A 197 17.28 -13.74 20.58
CA ILE A 197 17.32 -13.42 22.01
C ILE A 197 17.27 -11.92 22.20
N GLN A 198 16.62 -11.46 23.26
CA GLN A 198 16.74 -10.07 23.69
C GLN A 198 17.92 -9.94 24.65
N PHE A 199 18.75 -8.92 24.43
CA PHE A 199 19.86 -8.62 25.31
C PHE A 199 19.96 -7.11 25.54
N THR A 200 20.48 -6.71 26.70
CA THR A 200 20.77 -5.34 27.04
C THR A 200 22.25 -5.07 26.79
N ASP A 201 22.54 -4.04 26.00
CA ASP A 201 23.91 -3.58 25.76
C ASP A 201 24.44 -2.78 26.96
N SER A 202 25.75 -2.54 26.98
CA SER A 202 26.47 -1.68 27.93
C SER A 202 25.83 -0.30 28.16
N ASP A 203 25.24 0.30 27.11
CA ASP A 203 24.54 1.59 27.19
C ASP A 203 23.13 1.49 27.82
N GLY A 204 22.69 0.30 28.23
CA GLY A 204 21.36 0.05 28.79
C GLY A 204 20.24 -0.06 27.75
N THR A 205 20.60 -0.05 26.46
CA THR A 205 19.65 -0.19 25.34
C THR A 205 19.34 -1.67 25.11
N ASN A 206 18.05 -2.00 24.98
CA ASN A 206 17.63 -3.36 24.61
C ASN A 206 17.80 -3.58 23.10
N ARG A 207 18.48 -4.67 22.76
CA ARG A 207 18.81 -5.10 21.41
C ARG A 207 18.29 -6.50 21.15
N VAL A 208 18.14 -6.86 19.88
CA VAL A 208 17.76 -8.20 19.44
C VAL A 208 18.96 -8.87 18.77
N GLY A 209 19.40 -9.98 19.35
CA GLY A 209 20.54 -10.76 18.87
C GLY A 209 20.10 -12.05 18.17
N GLU A 210 20.66 -12.33 17.00
CA GLU A 210 20.63 -13.66 16.41
C GLU A 210 21.80 -14.48 16.97
N LEU A 211 21.48 -15.44 17.84
CA LEU A 211 22.42 -16.38 18.42
C LEU A 211 22.56 -17.61 17.52
N ARG A 212 23.79 -17.89 17.08
CA ARG A 212 24.15 -19.13 16.37
C ARG A 212 25.11 -19.95 17.22
N ILE A 213 24.74 -21.19 17.49
CA ILE A 213 25.52 -22.15 18.26
C ILE A 213 25.99 -23.24 17.31
N VAL A 214 27.30 -23.42 17.20
CA VAL A 214 27.92 -24.37 16.28
C VAL A 214 28.95 -25.24 17.03
N PRO A 215 29.08 -26.52 16.66
CA PRO A 215 30.10 -27.38 17.26
C PRO A 215 31.46 -27.05 16.66
N ILE A 216 32.50 -27.02 17.50
CA ILE A 216 33.89 -26.84 17.05
C ILE A 216 34.73 -28.01 17.52
N GLN A 217 35.67 -28.44 16.67
CA GLN A 217 36.62 -29.49 16.99
C GLN A 217 37.95 -28.85 17.39
N ASP A 218 38.02 -28.43 18.65
CA ASP A 218 39.25 -27.90 19.25
C ASP A 218 39.63 -28.72 20.50
N GLU A 219 40.91 -28.66 20.90
CA GLU A 219 41.40 -29.34 22.10
C GLU A 219 40.86 -28.70 23.39
N THR A 220 40.53 -27.41 23.34
CA THR A 220 40.11 -26.62 24.51
C THR A 220 38.64 -26.24 24.50
N ALA A 221 38.04 -26.07 23.33
CA ALA A 221 36.62 -25.69 23.18
C ALA A 221 35.83 -26.71 22.34
N THR A 222 34.55 -26.90 22.68
CA THR A 222 33.64 -27.82 21.97
C THR A 222 32.49 -27.12 21.27
N VAL A 223 32.12 -25.91 21.71
CA VAL A 223 31.01 -25.14 21.13
C VAL A 223 31.46 -23.70 20.91
N ALA A 224 31.17 -23.14 19.73
CA ALA A 224 31.28 -21.72 19.47
C ALA A 224 29.87 -21.12 19.35
N THR A 225 29.70 -19.94 19.91
CA THR A 225 28.47 -19.19 19.93
C THR A 225 28.74 -17.82 19.34
N VAL A 226 27.96 -17.44 18.33
CA VAL A 226 28.05 -16.15 17.65
C VAL A 226 26.74 -15.40 17.90
N VAL A 227 26.82 -14.19 18.41
CA VAL A 227 25.71 -13.26 18.61
C VAL A 227 25.85 -12.15 17.60
N ARG A 228 24.91 -12.09 16.66
CA ARG A 228 24.84 -10.99 15.71
C ARG A 228 23.74 -10.03 16.12
N ASP A 229 24.05 -8.76 16.26
CA ASP A 229 23.02 -7.73 16.43
C ASP A 229 22.18 -7.64 15.14
N ILE A 230 20.87 -7.87 15.29
CA ILE A 230 19.87 -7.75 14.23
C ILE A 230 18.80 -6.72 14.57
N THR A 231 19.06 -5.82 15.52
CA THR A 231 18.09 -4.80 15.98
C THR A 231 17.61 -3.95 14.82
N ASP A 232 18.53 -3.28 14.12
CA ASP A 232 18.22 -2.45 12.95
C ASP A 232 17.52 -3.25 11.84
N ARG A 233 17.94 -4.50 11.65
CA ARG A 233 17.33 -5.40 10.65
C ARG A 233 15.89 -5.72 11.01
N ARG A 234 15.62 -6.03 12.28
CA ARG A 234 14.29 -6.37 12.81
C ARG A 234 13.36 -5.18 12.75
N GLU A 235 13.87 -4.00 13.09
CA GLU A 235 13.12 -2.76 12.99
C GLU A 235 12.75 -2.47 11.54
N TYR A 236 13.70 -2.54 10.62
CA TYR A 236 13.44 -2.37 9.19
C TYR A 236 12.43 -3.40 8.65
N GLU A 237 12.56 -4.68 9.00
CA GLU A 237 11.62 -5.73 8.59
C GLU A 237 10.21 -5.52 9.15
N ARG A 238 10.09 -5.06 10.39
CA ARG A 238 8.82 -4.68 11.01
C ARG A 238 8.18 -3.53 10.24
N ILE A 239 8.92 -2.46 10.02
CA ILE A 239 8.47 -1.27 9.28
C ILE A 239 7.98 -1.65 7.87
N VAL A 240 8.77 -2.44 7.12
CA VAL A 240 8.40 -2.88 5.77
C VAL A 240 7.12 -3.72 5.78
N THR A 241 7.01 -4.66 6.71
CA THR A 241 5.83 -5.53 6.82
C THR A 241 4.58 -4.69 7.11
N SER A 242 4.69 -3.75 8.04
CA SER A 242 3.62 -2.85 8.42
C SER A 242 3.21 -1.89 7.28
N LEU A 243 4.18 -1.30 6.56
CA LEU A 243 3.90 -0.47 5.38
C LEU A 243 3.16 -1.25 4.30
N HIS A 244 3.51 -2.53 4.08
CA HIS A 244 2.79 -3.38 3.12
C HIS A 244 1.33 -3.63 3.53
N GLU A 245 1.06 -3.85 4.82
CA GLU A 245 -0.31 -4.03 5.32
C GLU A 245 -1.14 -2.74 5.19
N VAL A 246 -0.56 -1.61 5.59
CA VAL A 246 -1.21 -0.30 5.45
C VAL A 246 -1.51 0.04 4.00
N THR A 247 -0.54 -0.16 3.11
CA THR A 247 -0.74 0.07 1.67
C THR A 247 -1.91 -0.76 1.14
N ARG A 248 -2.05 -2.01 1.61
CA ARG A 248 -3.18 -2.85 1.23
C ARG A 248 -4.51 -2.29 1.74
N TRP A 249 -4.60 -1.89 3.00
CA TRP A 249 -5.81 -1.29 3.56
C TRP A 249 -6.19 0.02 2.85
N LEU A 250 -5.21 0.88 2.57
CA LEU A 250 -5.41 2.11 1.80
C LEU A 250 -5.96 1.84 0.39
N LEU A 251 -5.45 0.81 -0.29
CA LEU A 251 -5.88 0.46 -1.66
C LEU A 251 -7.19 -0.33 -1.73
N ASP A 252 -7.62 -0.94 -0.62
CA ASP A 252 -8.87 -1.70 -0.53
C ASP A 252 -10.08 -0.79 -0.21
N SER A 253 -9.87 0.44 0.28
CA SER A 253 -10.93 1.42 0.55
C SER A 253 -11.17 2.38 -0.63
N ASP A 254 -12.44 2.74 -0.83
CA ASP A 254 -12.89 3.73 -1.83
C ASP A 254 -13.40 5.02 -1.17
N ASP A 255 -13.31 5.15 0.15
CA ASP A 255 -13.82 6.29 0.91
C ASP A 255 -12.68 7.18 1.40
N PRO A 256 -12.69 8.50 1.13
CA PRO A 256 -11.53 9.33 1.42
C PRO A 256 -11.35 9.55 2.93
N GLU A 257 -12.43 9.52 3.72
CA GLU A 257 -12.35 9.63 5.18
C GLU A 257 -11.72 8.37 5.78
N GLU A 258 -12.12 7.19 5.32
CA GLU A 258 -11.53 5.92 5.73
C GLU A 258 -10.04 5.82 5.35
N ILE A 259 -9.67 6.24 4.13
CA ILE A 259 -8.27 6.30 3.68
C ILE A 259 -7.44 7.23 4.59
N CYS A 260 -7.97 8.40 4.94
CA CYS A 260 -7.29 9.34 5.85
C CYS A 260 -7.17 8.78 7.27
N ALA A 261 -8.19 8.09 7.77
CA ALA A 261 -8.16 7.43 9.07
C ALA A 261 -7.09 6.33 9.14
N ILE A 262 -6.96 5.51 8.09
CA ILE A 262 -5.90 4.51 7.97
C ILE A 262 -4.51 5.17 7.98
N ALA A 263 -4.33 6.28 7.26
CA ALA A 263 -3.07 7.02 7.23
C ALA A 263 -2.68 7.56 8.62
N VAL A 264 -3.63 8.17 9.34
CA VAL A 264 -3.40 8.66 10.71
C VAL A 264 -3.04 7.52 11.66
N HIS A 265 -3.76 6.40 11.57
CA HIS A 265 -3.49 5.23 12.41
C HIS A 265 -2.11 4.63 12.11
N ALA A 266 -1.73 4.55 10.82
CA ALA A 266 -0.40 4.12 10.42
C ALA A 266 0.71 5.03 10.96
N GLY A 267 0.52 6.36 10.89
CA GLY A 267 1.45 7.33 11.48
C GLY A 267 1.60 7.15 13.00
N SER A 268 0.51 6.89 13.71
CA SER A 268 0.53 6.69 15.17
C SER A 268 1.13 5.35 15.59
N ASP A 269 0.66 4.24 15.02
CA ASP A 269 0.96 2.90 15.54
C ASP A 269 2.25 2.31 14.98
N LEU A 270 2.63 2.68 13.75
CA LEU A 270 3.78 2.08 13.08
C LEU A 270 5.03 2.92 13.20
N LEU A 271 4.84 4.23 13.08
CA LEU A 271 5.91 5.23 13.11
C LEU A 271 6.07 5.86 14.50
N ASP A 272 5.26 5.44 15.49
CA ASP A 272 5.27 5.93 16.88
C ASP A 272 5.13 7.46 16.98
N LEU A 273 4.39 8.08 16.05
CA LEU A 273 4.25 9.53 15.96
C LEU A 273 3.02 9.98 16.78
N PRO A 274 3.22 10.66 17.92
CA PRO A 274 2.20 10.74 18.97
C PRO A 274 0.99 11.61 18.59
N ILE A 275 1.19 12.64 17.77
CA ILE A 275 0.15 13.59 17.37
C ILE A 275 0.12 13.64 15.86
N SER A 276 -0.79 12.90 15.22
CA SER A 276 -0.92 12.91 13.76
C SER A 276 -2.32 13.35 13.33
N GLY A 277 -2.42 14.05 12.21
CA GLY A 277 -3.70 14.48 11.63
C GLY A 277 -3.63 14.61 10.12
N VAL A 278 -4.77 14.42 9.46
CA VAL A 278 -4.94 14.63 8.02
C VAL A 278 -6.01 15.68 7.78
N TRP A 279 -5.67 16.64 6.93
CA TRP A 279 -6.58 17.64 6.41
C TRP A 279 -6.72 17.47 4.91
N LEU A 280 -7.95 17.46 4.40
CA LEU A 280 -8.22 17.46 2.96
C LEU A 280 -8.66 18.84 2.49
N LEU A 281 -8.28 19.20 1.27
CA LEU A 281 -8.72 20.41 0.60
C LEU A 281 -10.20 20.26 0.21
N GLU A 282 -11.00 21.22 0.65
CA GLU A 282 -12.37 21.38 0.16
C GLU A 282 -12.32 22.20 -1.15
N GLU A 283 -12.73 21.59 -2.27
CA GLU A 283 -12.58 22.16 -3.62
C GLU A 283 -13.46 23.39 -3.93
N GLU A 284 -14.63 23.54 -3.29
CA GLU A 284 -15.57 24.64 -3.54
C GLU A 284 -15.20 25.92 -2.78
N ARG A 285 -14.63 25.77 -1.58
CA ARG A 285 -14.37 26.84 -0.61
C ARG A 285 -12.88 27.10 -0.42
N GLY A 286 -12.02 26.15 -0.79
CA GLY A 286 -10.57 26.33 -0.85
C GLY A 286 -9.88 26.40 0.52
N TYR A 287 -10.36 25.64 1.52
CA TYR A 287 -9.71 25.51 2.83
C TYR A 287 -9.35 24.05 3.11
N LEU A 288 -8.41 23.83 4.02
CA LEU A 288 -8.03 22.51 4.52
C LEU A 288 -8.94 22.14 5.71
N GLU A 289 -9.77 21.11 5.51
CA GLU A 289 -10.70 20.58 6.51
C GLU A 289 -10.11 19.35 7.22
N PRO A 290 -10.08 19.30 8.56
CA PRO A 290 -9.60 18.13 9.28
C PRO A 290 -10.55 16.95 9.06
N ILE A 291 -10.00 15.83 8.59
CA ILE A 291 -10.76 14.61 8.32
C ILE A 291 -10.47 13.53 9.36
N ALA A 292 -9.20 13.38 9.75
CA ALA A 292 -8.78 12.36 10.69
C ALA A 292 -7.68 12.90 11.62
N GLY A 293 -7.60 12.34 12.83
CA GLY A 293 -6.60 12.72 13.83
C GLY A 293 -6.42 11.64 14.89
N THR A 294 -5.24 11.57 15.50
CA THR A 294 -4.98 10.64 16.60
C THR A 294 -5.78 11.05 17.84
N ALA A 295 -6.05 10.09 18.73
CA ALA A 295 -6.73 10.37 19.99
C ALA A 295 -5.97 11.43 20.81
N GLY A 296 -4.64 11.36 20.85
CA GLY A 296 -3.78 12.35 21.50
C GLY A 296 -3.96 13.76 20.94
N ALA A 297 -4.12 13.90 19.62
CA ALA A 297 -4.40 15.20 19.01
C ALA A 297 -5.78 15.76 19.43
N TYR A 298 -6.82 14.93 19.47
CA TYR A 298 -8.14 15.40 19.89
C TYR A 298 -8.23 15.76 21.37
N GLU A 299 -7.53 15.03 22.24
CA GLU A 299 -7.54 15.27 23.69
C GLU A 299 -6.81 16.55 24.07
N GLU A 300 -5.66 16.83 23.45
CA GLU A 300 -4.86 18.02 23.77
C GLU A 300 -5.41 19.31 23.17
N PHE A 301 -5.88 19.27 21.93
CA PHE A 301 -6.35 20.47 21.22
C PHE A 301 -7.86 20.72 21.36
N GLY A 302 -8.62 19.76 21.89
CA GLY A 302 -10.09 19.85 21.98
C GLY A 302 -10.79 19.83 20.62
N GLY A 303 -10.08 19.42 19.57
CA GLY A 303 -10.50 19.45 18.17
C GLY A 303 -9.40 19.96 17.25
N LEU A 304 -9.35 19.45 16.03
CA LEU A 304 -8.39 19.92 15.02
C LEU A 304 -8.91 21.20 14.34
N PRO A 305 -8.05 22.22 14.13
CA PRO A 305 -8.45 23.46 13.47
C PRO A 305 -8.67 23.26 11.96
N ARG A 306 -9.34 24.23 11.34
CA ARG A 306 -9.40 24.39 9.87
C ARG A 306 -8.38 25.44 9.45
N PHE A 307 -7.69 25.23 8.34
CA PHE A 307 -6.70 26.17 7.81
C PHE A 307 -7.20 26.83 6.52
N ASN A 308 -7.24 28.16 6.50
CA ASN A 308 -7.59 28.93 5.30
C ASN A 308 -6.33 29.28 4.48
N PRO A 309 -6.51 29.78 3.23
CA PRO A 309 -5.39 30.22 2.42
C PRO A 309 -4.48 31.25 3.09
N GLY A 310 -3.18 30.94 3.16
CA GLY A 310 -2.14 31.76 3.79
C GLY A 310 -2.13 31.74 5.32
N GLU A 311 -2.80 30.76 5.95
CA GLU A 311 -2.77 30.59 7.41
C GLU A 311 -1.74 29.53 7.83
N GLY A 312 -0.61 30.02 8.34
CA GLY A 312 0.42 29.23 9.01
C GLY A 312 1.25 28.33 8.11
N LEU A 313 2.25 27.67 8.72
CA LEU A 313 3.18 26.76 8.04
C LEU A 313 2.48 25.66 7.22
N VAL A 314 1.32 25.20 7.69
CA VAL A 314 0.55 24.14 7.05
C VAL A 314 0.13 24.52 5.62
N TRP A 315 -0.29 25.77 5.40
CA TRP A 315 -0.68 26.23 4.07
C TRP A 315 0.53 26.44 3.15
N ASP A 316 1.62 27.00 3.69
CA ASP A 316 2.84 27.23 2.93
C ASP A 316 3.44 25.91 2.40
N VAL A 317 3.44 24.87 3.24
CA VAL A 317 3.88 23.52 2.85
C VAL A 317 2.93 22.86 1.85
N PHE A 318 1.62 23.09 1.99
CA PHE A 318 0.66 22.62 1.00
C PHE A 318 0.91 23.24 -0.39
N GLU A 319 1.22 24.54 -0.45
CA GLU A 319 1.55 25.23 -1.70
C GLU A 319 2.92 24.86 -2.25
N SER A 320 3.92 24.62 -1.39
CA SER A 320 5.26 24.20 -1.80
C SER A 320 5.25 22.81 -2.43
N GLY A 321 4.42 21.90 -1.90
CA GLY A 321 4.31 20.52 -2.36
C GLY A 321 5.49 19.64 -1.94
N GLU A 322 6.38 20.13 -1.06
CA GLU A 322 7.53 19.41 -0.53
C GLU A 322 7.29 19.10 0.96
N VAL A 323 7.82 17.97 1.45
CA VAL A 323 7.74 17.64 2.88
C VAL A 323 8.68 18.57 3.64
N GLU A 324 8.18 19.24 4.67
CA GLU A 324 8.97 20.10 5.54
C GLU A 324 8.99 19.58 6.97
N ARG A 325 10.17 19.63 7.58
CA ARG A 325 10.45 19.18 8.93
C ARG A 325 10.97 20.35 9.75
N PHE A 326 10.35 20.56 10.90
CA PHE A 326 10.69 21.58 11.88
C PHE A 326 11.19 20.92 13.16
N ASP A 327 12.48 21.09 13.44
CA ASP A 327 13.13 20.52 14.63
C ASP A 327 12.71 21.19 15.94
N ASP A 328 12.44 22.50 15.87
CA ASP A 328 12.11 23.33 17.03
C ASP A 328 11.21 24.51 16.59
N LEU A 329 9.92 24.38 16.90
CA LEU A 329 8.89 25.36 16.56
C LEU A 329 9.02 26.67 17.37
N GLU A 330 9.76 26.71 18.49
CA GLU A 330 9.98 27.98 19.22
C GLU A 330 10.77 29.01 18.38
N ASN A 331 11.54 28.53 17.40
CA ASN A 331 12.38 29.36 16.53
C ASN A 331 11.74 29.65 15.16
N VAL A 332 10.50 29.22 14.95
CA VAL A 332 9.81 29.35 13.66
C VAL A 332 8.77 30.47 13.74
N ASP A 333 8.83 31.40 12.79
CA ASP A 333 7.83 32.47 12.63
C ASP A 333 6.57 31.92 11.93
N ASP A 334 5.45 32.66 11.99
CA ASP A 334 4.19 32.33 11.30
C ASP A 334 3.52 30.99 11.72
N LEU A 335 3.67 30.59 12.99
CA LEU A 335 2.85 29.52 13.58
C LEU A 335 1.36 29.87 13.55
N TYR A 336 0.51 28.90 13.21
CA TYR A 336 -0.95 29.06 13.31
C TYR A 336 -1.39 29.36 14.74
N ASN A 337 -0.84 28.62 15.71
CA ASN A 337 -1.02 28.87 17.13
C ASN A 337 0.34 29.11 17.79
N PRO A 338 0.69 30.35 18.16
CA PRO A 338 1.95 30.68 18.83
C PRO A 338 2.11 30.04 20.21
N ASP A 339 1.01 29.64 20.85
CA ASP A 339 1.00 28.99 22.17
C ASP A 339 0.86 27.45 22.04
N THR A 340 1.24 26.88 20.89
CA THR A 340 1.17 25.42 20.67
C THR A 340 2.10 24.66 21.63
N PRO A 341 1.65 23.54 22.23
CA PRO A 341 2.52 22.66 23.01
C PRO A 341 3.47 21.82 22.14
N ILE A 342 3.25 21.77 20.82
CA ILE A 342 4.12 21.04 19.88
C ILE A 342 5.46 21.78 19.77
N GLN A 343 6.56 21.06 19.93
CA GLN A 343 7.92 21.60 19.82
C GLN A 343 8.64 21.13 18.56
N SER A 344 8.31 19.98 18.00
CA SER A 344 8.80 19.54 16.69
C SER A 344 7.66 19.01 15.83
N GLU A 345 7.76 19.18 14.51
CA GLU A 345 6.67 18.86 13.58
C GLU A 345 7.18 18.48 12.18
N ILE A 346 6.50 17.54 11.51
CA ILE A 346 6.67 17.25 10.09
C ILE A 346 5.33 17.50 9.39
N ILE A 347 5.36 18.28 8.31
CA ILE A 347 4.21 18.58 7.48
C ILE A 347 4.48 18.02 6.08
N ALA A 348 3.58 17.17 5.59
CA ALA A 348 3.75 16.44 4.34
C ALA A 348 2.51 16.57 3.44
N PRO A 349 2.63 17.16 2.24
CA PRO A 349 1.49 17.37 1.34
C PRO A 349 1.08 16.09 0.61
N ILE A 350 -0.22 15.77 0.64
CA ILE A 350 -0.85 14.63 -0.04
C ILE A 350 -1.19 15.00 -1.50
N GLY A 351 -0.19 15.50 -2.23
CA GLY A 351 -0.38 16.08 -3.55
C GLY A 351 -1.39 17.26 -3.50
N THR A 352 -2.39 17.24 -4.37
CA THR A 352 -3.44 18.27 -4.41
C THR A 352 -4.60 18.02 -3.45
N HIS A 353 -4.61 16.88 -2.76
CA HIS A 353 -5.75 16.48 -1.93
C HIS A 353 -5.74 17.11 -0.54
N GLY A 354 -4.58 17.49 -0.01
CA GLY A 354 -4.48 17.99 1.35
C GLY A 354 -3.10 17.79 1.96
N VAL A 355 -3.04 17.68 3.30
CA VAL A 355 -1.81 17.56 4.08
C VAL A 355 -1.95 16.52 5.20
N LEU A 356 -0.88 15.79 5.45
CA LEU A 356 -0.66 14.98 6.64
C LEU A 356 0.35 15.71 7.51
N MET A 357 0.05 15.87 8.79
CA MET A 357 0.92 16.56 9.74
C MET A 357 1.10 15.69 10.96
N THR A 358 2.30 15.70 11.51
CA THR A 358 2.64 14.97 12.72
C THR A 358 3.57 15.78 13.62
N GLY A 359 3.35 15.74 14.93
CA GLY A 359 4.07 16.57 15.89
C GLY A 359 4.41 15.85 17.18
N SER A 360 5.42 16.38 17.89
CA SER A 360 5.86 15.94 19.21
C SER A 360 5.98 17.12 20.18
N PHE A 361 5.81 16.86 21.48
CA PHE A 361 6.00 17.84 22.55
C PHE A 361 7.48 18.08 22.90
N GLU A 362 8.38 17.28 22.34
CA GLU A 362 9.83 17.40 22.55
C GLU A 362 10.51 17.96 21.30
N PRO A 363 11.56 18.76 21.45
CA PRO A 363 12.28 19.31 20.31
C PRO A 363 13.27 18.28 19.77
N TYR A 364 13.59 18.34 18.47
CA TYR A 364 14.50 17.42 17.78
C TYR A 364 14.11 15.93 17.90
N GLN A 365 12.82 15.63 18.04
CA GLN A 365 12.40 14.23 18.22
C GLN A 365 12.58 13.42 16.93
N PHE A 366 12.22 14.00 15.80
CA PHE A 366 12.20 13.25 14.54
C PHE A 366 13.64 12.99 14.04
N ASP A 367 13.85 12.15 13.03
CA ASP A 367 15.11 12.07 12.25
C ASP A 367 14.89 12.07 10.71
N GLU A 368 15.92 11.82 9.90
CA GLU A 368 15.77 11.68 8.43
C GLU A 368 14.93 10.44 8.07
N THR A 369 15.01 9.38 8.88
CA THR A 369 14.24 8.15 8.70
C THR A 369 12.74 8.43 8.83
N ASP A 370 12.33 9.23 9.81
CA ASP A 370 10.93 9.60 10.03
C ASP A 370 10.35 10.37 8.83
N VAL A 371 11.16 11.26 8.24
CA VAL A 371 10.77 12.00 7.03
C VAL A 371 10.58 11.04 5.85
N ASP A 372 11.49 10.08 5.65
CA ASP A 372 11.39 9.07 4.59
C ASP A 372 10.15 8.18 4.77
N LEU A 373 9.86 7.77 6.01
CA LEU A 373 8.70 6.94 6.35
C LEU A 373 7.38 7.69 6.15
N LEU A 374 7.29 8.93 6.62
CA LEU A 374 6.11 9.78 6.43
C LEU A 374 5.89 10.08 4.94
N SER A 375 6.96 10.38 4.21
CA SER A 375 6.89 10.61 2.75
C SER A 375 6.34 9.39 2.02
N THR A 376 6.82 8.19 2.37
CA THR A 376 6.32 6.92 1.81
C THR A 376 4.84 6.71 2.12
N LEU A 377 4.42 6.99 3.36
CA LEU A 377 3.01 6.88 3.76
C LEU A 377 2.14 7.85 2.95
N VAL A 378 2.57 9.11 2.81
CA VAL A 378 1.87 10.16 2.06
C VAL A 378 1.75 9.84 0.58
N GLU A 379 2.81 9.29 -0.04
CA GLU A 379 2.75 8.82 -1.42
C GLU A 379 1.70 7.72 -1.61
N ASN A 380 1.63 6.75 -0.70
CA ASN A 380 0.62 5.69 -0.74
C ASN A 380 -0.79 6.23 -0.50
N THR A 381 -0.97 7.13 0.48
CA THR A 381 -2.25 7.79 0.75
C THR A 381 -2.71 8.61 -0.44
N ARG A 382 -1.81 9.37 -1.08
CA ARG A 382 -2.09 10.12 -2.31
C ARG A 382 -2.57 9.19 -3.42
N ALA A 383 -1.88 8.07 -3.65
CA ALA A 383 -2.25 7.12 -4.69
C ALA A 383 -3.63 6.47 -4.42
N ALA A 384 -3.95 6.21 -3.15
CA ALA A 384 -5.26 5.71 -2.74
C ALA A 384 -6.37 6.77 -2.95
N LEU A 385 -6.14 8.02 -2.58
CA LEU A 385 -7.09 9.12 -2.82
C LEU A 385 -7.31 9.38 -4.32
N ASP A 386 -6.22 9.42 -5.12
CA ASP A 386 -6.27 9.53 -6.59
C ASP A 386 -7.13 8.43 -7.21
N ARG A 387 -6.99 7.20 -6.70
CA ARG A 387 -7.77 6.04 -7.13
C ARG A 387 -9.24 6.22 -6.73
N ALA A 388 -9.51 6.51 -5.47
CA ALA A 388 -10.86 6.63 -4.94
C ALA A 388 -11.64 7.74 -5.68
N ASP A 389 -11.00 8.87 -5.96
CA ASP A 389 -11.59 9.94 -6.77
C ASP A 389 -11.88 9.48 -8.20
N ARG A 390 -10.90 8.85 -8.87
CA ARG A 390 -11.10 8.28 -10.21
C ARG A 390 -12.25 7.29 -10.25
N GLU A 391 -12.37 6.44 -9.25
CA GLU A 391 -13.45 5.45 -9.15
C GLU A 391 -14.81 6.11 -8.90
N ARG A 392 -14.88 7.17 -8.08
CA ARG A 392 -16.10 7.98 -7.95
C ARG A 392 -16.51 8.64 -9.25
N VAL A 393 -15.57 9.25 -9.97
CA VAL A 393 -15.82 9.88 -11.28
C VAL A 393 -16.32 8.84 -12.29
N LEU A 394 -15.69 7.66 -12.34
CA LEU A 394 -16.11 6.56 -13.22
C LEU A 394 -17.50 6.05 -12.85
N ARG A 395 -17.79 5.80 -11.57
CA ARG A 395 -19.13 5.37 -11.11
C ARG A 395 -20.20 6.38 -11.48
N ARG A 396 -19.93 7.69 -11.33
CA ARG A 396 -20.85 8.76 -11.74
C ARG A 396 -21.09 8.75 -13.25
N ARG A 397 -20.04 8.59 -14.06
CA ARG A 397 -20.13 8.54 -15.52
C ARG A 397 -20.85 7.29 -16.03
N THR A 398 -20.62 6.14 -15.43
CA THR A 398 -21.31 4.88 -15.77
C THR A 398 -22.81 5.01 -15.49
N LYS A 399 -23.20 5.52 -14.31
CA LYS A 399 -24.61 5.80 -13.99
C LYS A 399 -25.27 6.73 -15.00
N GLN A 400 -24.55 7.79 -15.42
CA GLN A 400 -25.05 8.71 -16.43
C GLN A 400 -25.25 8.04 -17.80
N LEU A 401 -24.33 7.16 -18.22
CA LEU A 401 -24.47 6.41 -19.48
C LEU A 401 -25.63 5.39 -19.43
N GLU A 402 -25.83 4.72 -18.29
CA GLU A 402 -26.96 3.81 -18.09
C GLU A 402 -28.29 4.55 -18.16
N GLN A 403 -28.39 5.72 -17.53
CA GLN A 403 -29.58 6.59 -17.63
C GLN A 403 -29.83 7.05 -19.08
N GLN A 404 -28.78 7.44 -19.81
CA GLN A 404 -28.90 7.81 -21.23
C GLN A 404 -29.38 6.63 -22.10
N THR A 405 -28.88 5.42 -21.83
CA THR A 405 -29.25 4.22 -22.58
C THR A 405 -30.72 3.87 -22.36
N LYS A 406 -31.16 3.83 -21.09
CA LYS A 406 -32.57 3.59 -20.75
C LYS A 406 -33.52 4.60 -21.42
N ARG A 407 -33.12 5.87 -21.48
CA ARG A 407 -33.90 6.91 -22.17
C ARG A 407 -34.04 6.63 -23.67
N LEU A 408 -32.98 6.20 -24.34
CA LEU A 408 -33.02 5.88 -25.77
C LEU A 408 -33.88 4.64 -26.05
N GLU A 409 -33.76 3.60 -25.22
CA GLU A 409 -34.59 2.39 -25.33
C GLU A 409 -36.08 2.71 -25.16
N SER A 410 -36.43 3.51 -24.15
CA SER A 410 -37.82 3.94 -23.94
C SER A 410 -38.39 4.74 -25.12
N ILE A 411 -37.61 5.65 -25.71
CA ILE A 411 -38.04 6.40 -26.90
C ILE A 411 -38.23 5.46 -28.10
N ALA A 412 -37.32 4.51 -28.29
CA ALA A 412 -37.38 3.55 -29.40
C ALA A 412 -38.60 2.62 -29.29
N ASP A 413 -38.95 2.16 -28.08
CA ASP A 413 -40.10 1.29 -27.85
C ASP A 413 -41.42 2.00 -28.14
N VAL A 414 -41.57 3.26 -27.70
CA VAL A 414 -42.77 4.07 -28.02
C VAL A 414 -42.88 4.30 -29.52
N LEU A 415 -41.81 4.77 -30.17
CA LEU A 415 -41.79 5.02 -31.61
C LEU A 415 -42.12 3.76 -32.42
N SER A 416 -41.53 2.62 -32.05
CA SER A 416 -41.73 1.38 -32.80
C SER A 416 -43.14 0.83 -32.62
N THR A 417 -43.77 1.06 -31.46
CA THR A 417 -45.15 0.63 -31.22
C THR A 417 -46.12 1.45 -32.06
N ASP A 418 -45.97 2.78 -32.05
CA ASP A 418 -46.84 3.67 -32.82
C ASP A 418 -46.64 3.53 -34.34
N LEU A 419 -45.40 3.54 -34.82
CA LEU A 419 -45.13 3.41 -36.27
C LEU A 419 -45.64 2.09 -36.84
N ASN A 420 -45.47 0.98 -36.11
CA ASN A 420 -45.99 -0.32 -36.57
C ASN A 420 -47.51 -0.32 -36.60
N HIS A 421 -48.15 0.25 -35.57
CA HIS A 421 -49.60 0.36 -35.53
C HIS A 421 -50.12 1.19 -36.70
N HIS A 422 -49.52 2.35 -36.99
CA HIS A 422 -49.92 3.19 -38.13
C HIS A 422 -49.74 2.49 -39.48
N LEU A 423 -48.66 1.74 -39.67
CA LEU A 423 -48.46 0.97 -40.90
C LEU A 423 -49.50 -0.15 -41.05
N GLU A 424 -49.97 -0.72 -39.94
CA GLU A 424 -51.00 -1.76 -39.92
C GLU A 424 -52.39 -1.15 -40.23
N THR A 425 -52.75 -0.01 -39.63
CA THR A 425 -54.02 0.70 -39.94
C THR A 425 -54.09 1.14 -41.40
N ILE A 426 -53.00 1.69 -41.95
CA ILE A 426 -52.95 2.07 -43.38
C ILE A 426 -53.09 0.84 -44.27
N ALA A 427 -52.50 -0.30 -43.87
CA ALA A 427 -52.63 -1.54 -44.63
C ALA A 427 -54.06 -2.10 -44.59
N ASP A 428 -54.72 -2.09 -43.44
CA ASP A 428 -56.10 -2.57 -43.26
C ASP A 428 -57.10 -1.70 -44.03
N ALA A 429 -56.95 -0.36 -43.98
CA ALA A 429 -57.78 0.55 -44.77
C ALA A 429 -57.62 0.36 -46.29
N LEU A 430 -56.46 -0.16 -46.72
CA LEU A 430 -56.21 -0.52 -48.12
C LEU A 430 -56.72 -1.93 -48.49
N GLU A 431 -56.96 -2.81 -47.52
CA GLU A 431 -57.48 -4.18 -47.74
C GLU A 431 -59.01 -4.28 -47.68
N ASP A 432 -59.72 -3.38 -46.95
CA ASP A 432 -61.18 -3.45 -46.77
C ASP A 432 -62.00 -2.92 -47.97
N ASP A 433 -61.38 -2.21 -48.93
CA ASP A 433 -62.08 -1.71 -50.12
C ASP A 433 -62.15 -2.78 -51.23
N GLY A 434 -62.89 -3.84 -50.91
CA GLY A 434 -63.34 -4.85 -51.83
C GLY A 434 -64.49 -4.36 -52.70
N ASP A 435 -64.14 -3.97 -53.93
CA ASP A 435 -65.04 -3.88 -55.11
C ASP A 435 -65.75 -2.52 -55.31
N THR A 436 -65.14 -1.56 -56.02
CA THR A 436 -65.67 -0.89 -57.24
C THR A 436 -64.60 0.04 -57.86
N ASP A 437 -64.68 0.27 -59.19
CA ASP A 437 -63.91 1.20 -60.04
C ASP A 437 -62.98 2.23 -59.37
N TRP A 438 -61.70 2.14 -59.73
CA TRP A 438 -60.64 3.09 -59.37
C TRP A 438 -60.90 4.51 -59.90
N GLU A 439 -61.37 5.39 -59.02
CA GLU A 439 -61.13 6.83 -59.11
C GLU A 439 -60.30 7.22 -57.88
N PHE A 440 -59.00 7.45 -58.07
CA PHE A 440 -58.02 7.79 -57.03
C PHE A 440 -58.55 8.93 -56.14
N PRO A 441 -58.97 8.68 -54.87
CA PRO A 441 -59.36 9.74 -53.97
C PRO A 441 -58.24 9.89 -52.94
N LEU A 442 -57.10 10.45 -53.35
CA LEU A 442 -56.43 11.32 -52.39
C LEU A 442 -57.21 12.63 -52.45
N ALA A 443 -58.35 12.65 -51.75
CA ALA A 443 -58.93 13.93 -51.36
C ALA A 443 -57.78 14.72 -50.70
N ALA A 444 -57.58 15.97 -51.08
CA ALA A 444 -56.53 16.80 -50.49
C ALA A 444 -56.58 16.76 -48.95
N ASP A 445 -57.79 16.60 -48.42
CA ASP A 445 -58.13 16.46 -47.01
C ASP A 445 -57.47 15.23 -46.33
N SER A 446 -57.23 14.09 -47.02
CA SER A 446 -56.61 12.91 -46.37
C SER A 446 -55.09 13.00 -46.28
N VAL A 447 -54.44 13.66 -47.25
CA VAL A 447 -52.99 13.92 -47.20
C VAL A 447 -52.68 15.01 -46.17
N GLU A 448 -53.52 16.04 -46.09
CA GLU A 448 -53.42 17.09 -45.07
C GLU A 448 -53.65 16.52 -43.67
N ALA A 449 -54.69 15.69 -43.47
CA ALA A 449 -54.90 14.98 -42.21
C ALA A 449 -53.72 14.05 -41.84
N THR A 450 -53.10 13.37 -42.81
CA THR A 450 -51.92 12.53 -42.55
C THR A 450 -50.68 13.35 -42.19
N LEU A 451 -50.50 14.52 -42.81
CA LEU A 451 -49.39 15.44 -42.52
C LEU A 451 -49.56 16.13 -41.16
N ASP A 452 -50.75 16.64 -40.86
CA ASP A 452 -51.08 17.21 -39.55
C ASP A 452 -50.86 16.15 -38.46
N ARG A 453 -51.30 14.91 -38.70
CA ARG A 453 -51.10 13.78 -37.78
C ARG A 453 -49.63 13.39 -37.59
N THR A 454 -48.77 13.54 -38.60
CA THR A 454 -47.32 13.30 -38.44
C THR A 454 -46.61 14.47 -37.76
N GLU A 455 -47.08 15.70 -37.93
CA GLU A 455 -46.55 16.86 -37.21
C GLU A 455 -46.88 16.77 -35.72
N HIS A 456 -48.12 16.37 -35.37
CA HIS A 456 -48.52 16.05 -34.01
C HIS A 456 -47.64 14.94 -33.41
N LEU A 457 -47.44 13.82 -34.11
CA LEU A 457 -46.60 12.72 -33.62
C LEU A 457 -45.13 13.13 -33.36
N VAL A 458 -44.60 14.09 -34.12
CA VAL A 458 -43.25 14.62 -33.90
C VAL A 458 -43.19 15.50 -32.65
N ASP A 459 -44.21 16.32 -32.41
CA ASP A 459 -44.29 17.15 -31.21
C ASP A 459 -44.57 16.32 -29.95
N ASP A 460 -45.40 15.30 -30.08
CA ASP A 460 -45.67 14.25 -29.10
C ASP A 460 -44.40 13.49 -28.68
N VAL A 461 -43.59 13.05 -29.64
CA VAL A 461 -42.30 12.38 -29.37
C VAL A 461 -41.30 13.34 -28.72
N ARG A 462 -41.31 14.63 -29.10
CA ARG A 462 -40.47 15.65 -28.45
C ARG A 462 -40.89 15.87 -27.00
N GLU A 463 -42.19 15.88 -26.73
CA GLU A 463 -42.74 16.04 -25.40
C GLU A 463 -42.42 14.83 -24.52
N PHE A 464 -42.67 13.62 -25.00
CA PHE A 464 -42.28 12.38 -24.33
C PHE A 464 -40.76 12.34 -24.06
N ALA A 465 -39.93 12.66 -25.05
CA ALA A 465 -38.48 12.67 -24.89
C ALA A 465 -38.01 13.69 -23.83
N ARG A 466 -38.71 14.82 -23.64
CA ARG A 466 -38.42 15.78 -22.56
C ARG A 466 -38.83 15.22 -21.20
N ASN A 467 -39.98 14.57 -21.13
CA ASN A 467 -40.61 14.16 -19.87
C ASN A 467 -40.13 12.79 -19.35
N ALA A 468 -39.59 11.92 -20.20
CA ALA A 468 -39.04 10.60 -19.84
C ALA A 468 -37.62 10.62 -19.22
N SER A 469 -37.09 11.78 -18.80
CA SER A 469 -35.75 11.90 -18.16
C SER A 469 -35.83 11.77 -16.63
N ASP A 470 -34.71 11.81 -15.90
CA ASP A 470 -34.75 11.86 -14.42
C ASP A 470 -35.43 13.14 -13.90
N VAL A 471 -36.14 13.02 -12.79
CA VAL A 471 -36.87 14.11 -12.11
C VAL A 471 -35.90 15.19 -11.63
N GLY A 472 -36.24 16.46 -11.85
CA GLY A 472 -35.48 17.60 -11.35
C GLY A 472 -35.62 17.80 -9.84
N THR A 473 -35.45 19.04 -9.38
CA THR A 473 -35.57 19.36 -7.95
C THR A 473 -37.02 19.20 -7.48
N ARG A 474 -37.26 18.36 -6.47
CA ARG A 474 -38.61 18.15 -5.90
C ARG A 474 -38.99 19.27 -4.92
N THR A 475 -39.96 20.10 -5.28
CA THR A 475 -40.52 21.19 -4.45
C THR A 475 -41.84 20.78 -3.82
N ARG A 476 -42.25 21.46 -2.74
CA ARG A 476 -43.58 21.27 -2.17
C ARG A 476 -44.60 21.96 -3.09
N ILE A 477 -45.62 21.22 -3.51
CA ILE A 477 -46.67 21.67 -4.44
C ILE A 477 -48.01 21.54 -3.72
N ASP A 478 -48.83 22.58 -3.82
CA ASP A 478 -50.24 22.52 -3.45
C ASP A 478 -51.04 21.94 -4.63
N LEU A 479 -51.82 20.89 -4.36
CA LEU A 479 -52.52 20.16 -5.41
C LEU A 479 -53.62 21.01 -6.06
N ALA A 480 -54.29 21.88 -5.30
CA ALA A 480 -55.32 22.76 -5.85
C ALA A 480 -54.70 23.81 -6.79
N ASP A 481 -53.61 24.46 -6.35
CA ASP A 481 -52.89 25.44 -7.18
C ASP A 481 -52.35 24.81 -8.47
N ALA A 482 -51.86 23.57 -8.39
CA ALA A 482 -51.35 22.83 -9.55
C ALA A 482 -52.45 22.46 -10.55
N ILE A 483 -53.64 22.10 -10.08
CA ILE A 483 -54.80 21.81 -10.92
C ILE A 483 -55.27 23.08 -11.64
N GLU A 484 -55.40 24.19 -10.92
CA GLU A 484 -55.78 25.49 -11.51
C GLU A 484 -54.78 25.92 -12.59
N THR A 485 -53.47 25.84 -12.29
CA THR A 485 -52.42 26.20 -13.25
C THR A 485 -52.42 25.30 -14.50
N ALA A 486 -52.70 24.00 -14.34
CA ALA A 486 -52.80 23.07 -15.46
C ALA A 486 -54.06 23.32 -16.29
N LEU A 487 -55.16 23.76 -15.67
CA LEU A 487 -56.40 24.09 -16.37
C LEU A 487 -56.23 25.31 -17.28
N GLU A 488 -55.54 26.36 -16.80
CA GLU A 488 -55.23 27.56 -17.60
C GLU A 488 -54.53 27.25 -18.93
N SER A 489 -53.80 26.13 -18.99
CA SER A 489 -53.02 25.71 -20.15
C SER A 489 -53.65 24.57 -20.96
N SER A 490 -54.73 23.97 -20.48
CA SER A 490 -55.41 22.83 -21.12
C SER A 490 -56.62 23.27 -21.95
N GLN A 491 -57.19 22.35 -22.72
CA GLN A 491 -58.38 22.61 -23.56
C GLN A 491 -59.72 22.42 -22.84
N LEU A 492 -59.72 22.10 -21.54
CA LEU A 492 -60.93 21.95 -20.73
C LEU A 492 -61.47 23.29 -20.22
N GLU A 493 -62.78 23.38 -20.01
CA GLU A 493 -63.40 24.53 -19.34
C GLU A 493 -63.04 24.54 -17.84
N GLU A 494 -62.83 25.72 -17.25
CA GLU A 494 -62.47 25.88 -15.83
C GLU A 494 -63.48 25.22 -14.88
N ASP A 495 -64.77 25.22 -15.25
CA ASP A 495 -65.86 24.65 -14.45
C ASP A 495 -66.00 23.11 -14.60
N ALA A 496 -65.20 22.48 -15.48
CA ALA A 496 -65.27 21.05 -15.75
C ALA A 496 -64.59 20.20 -14.66
N VAL A 497 -63.70 20.77 -13.85
CA VAL A 497 -62.91 20.02 -12.85
C VAL A 497 -63.40 20.26 -11.43
N VAL A 498 -63.72 19.18 -10.73
CA VAL A 498 -64.14 19.18 -9.32
C VAL A 498 -63.06 18.55 -8.45
N PHE A 499 -62.52 19.34 -7.53
CA PHE A 499 -61.57 18.90 -6.50
C PHE A 499 -61.95 19.54 -5.15
N ASP A 500 -62.49 18.72 -4.24
CA ASP A 500 -63.08 19.18 -2.96
C ASP A 500 -62.13 19.02 -1.75
N GLU A 501 -60.88 18.60 -1.97
CA GLU A 501 -59.91 18.30 -0.91
C GLU A 501 -58.71 19.26 -0.91
N GLN A 502 -57.96 19.35 0.19
CA GLN A 502 -56.69 20.07 0.22
C GLN A 502 -55.55 19.09 0.47
N ALA A 503 -54.55 19.09 -0.42
CA ALA A 503 -53.40 18.19 -0.31
C ALA A 503 -52.12 18.84 -0.82
N THR A 504 -50.99 18.45 -0.23
CA THR A 504 -49.67 18.82 -0.72
C THR A 504 -48.83 17.59 -1.02
N LEU A 505 -47.96 17.69 -2.03
CA LEU A 505 -47.00 16.65 -2.40
C LEU A 505 -45.64 17.24 -2.72
N ARG A 506 -44.59 16.40 -2.78
CA ARG A 506 -43.27 16.82 -3.26
C ARG A 506 -42.94 16.18 -4.60
N ALA A 507 -42.95 17.00 -5.65
CA ALA A 507 -42.59 16.59 -7.01
C ALA A 507 -41.86 17.73 -7.73
N ASP A 508 -41.44 17.45 -8.96
CA ASP A 508 -40.93 18.46 -9.89
C ASP A 508 -42.14 19.22 -10.42
N SER A 509 -42.22 20.51 -10.11
CA SER A 509 -43.40 21.33 -10.37
C SER A 509 -43.73 21.44 -11.86
N GLU A 510 -42.71 21.48 -12.71
CA GLU A 510 -42.92 21.62 -14.16
C GLU A 510 -43.49 20.32 -14.72
N ARG A 511 -42.93 19.18 -14.33
CA ARG A 511 -43.41 17.87 -14.79
C ARG A 511 -44.74 17.46 -14.18
N PHE A 512 -44.98 17.80 -12.92
CA PHE A 512 -46.25 17.50 -12.28
C PHE A 512 -47.40 18.28 -12.95
N ARG A 513 -47.16 19.56 -13.28
CA ARG A 513 -48.09 20.35 -14.11
C ARG A 513 -48.33 19.68 -15.47
N HIS A 514 -47.27 19.29 -16.16
CA HIS A 514 -47.39 18.60 -17.45
C HIS A 514 -48.15 17.27 -17.36
N LEU A 515 -48.00 16.51 -16.27
CA LEU A 515 -48.79 15.30 -16.05
C LEU A 515 -50.29 15.61 -15.99
N LEU A 516 -50.67 16.68 -15.28
CA LEU A 516 -52.06 17.12 -15.20
C LEU A 516 -52.58 17.65 -16.54
N GLU A 517 -51.78 18.44 -17.24
CA GLU A 517 -52.08 18.94 -18.60
C GLU A 517 -52.33 17.78 -19.57
N SER A 518 -51.40 16.83 -19.66
CA SER A 518 -51.56 15.67 -20.53
C SER A 518 -52.78 14.81 -20.15
N ALA A 519 -53.13 14.74 -18.86
CA ALA A 519 -54.34 14.04 -18.42
C ALA A 519 -55.61 14.80 -18.83
N PHE A 520 -55.64 16.13 -18.68
CA PHE A 520 -56.77 16.98 -19.06
C PHE A 520 -56.97 17.07 -20.57
N ASP A 521 -55.89 17.22 -21.34
CA ASP A 521 -55.93 17.22 -22.79
C ASP A 521 -56.39 15.87 -23.34
N ASN A 522 -56.03 14.77 -22.68
CA ASN A 522 -56.58 13.45 -23.03
C ASN A 522 -58.09 13.35 -22.78
N VAL A 523 -58.60 13.98 -21.72
CA VAL A 523 -60.04 14.04 -21.46
C VAL A 523 -60.73 14.93 -22.49
N ALA A 524 -60.18 16.10 -22.80
CA ALA A 524 -60.73 17.03 -23.79
C ALA A 524 -60.78 16.41 -25.19
N ALA A 525 -59.73 15.69 -25.59
CA ALA A 525 -59.68 14.97 -26.86
C ALA A 525 -60.79 13.92 -26.98
N ARG A 526 -61.11 13.21 -25.89
CA ARG A 526 -62.21 12.23 -25.84
C ARG A 526 -63.60 12.85 -25.70
N ALA A 527 -63.69 14.06 -25.16
CA ALA A 527 -64.94 14.82 -25.02
C ALA A 527 -65.46 15.31 -26.38
N GLY A 528 -64.55 15.71 -27.28
CA GLY A 528 -64.93 16.37 -28.53
C GLY A 528 -65.71 17.66 -28.26
N ASP A 529 -67.00 17.66 -28.63
CA ASP A 529 -67.95 18.78 -28.41
C ASP A 529 -68.90 18.54 -27.21
N ASP A 530 -68.77 17.43 -26.48
CA ASP A 530 -69.64 17.08 -25.35
C ASP A 530 -69.15 17.71 -24.02
N ASP A 531 -70.09 18.12 -23.15
CA ASP A 531 -69.78 18.61 -21.81
C ASP A 531 -69.26 17.45 -20.93
N VAL A 532 -68.03 17.58 -20.41
CA VAL A 532 -67.36 16.57 -19.59
C VAL A 532 -67.04 17.11 -18.20
N THR A 533 -67.16 16.24 -17.19
CA THR A 533 -66.81 16.51 -15.80
C THR A 533 -65.64 15.63 -15.36
N VAL A 534 -64.56 16.25 -14.92
CA VAL A 534 -63.41 15.60 -14.29
C VAL A 534 -63.50 15.75 -12.78
N ARG A 535 -63.31 14.66 -12.04
CA ARG A 535 -63.31 14.64 -10.58
C ARG A 535 -62.01 14.05 -10.06
N ILE A 536 -61.33 14.79 -9.19
CA ILE A 536 -60.07 14.35 -8.59
C ILE A 536 -60.33 13.98 -7.13
N GLU A 537 -59.93 12.77 -6.72
CA GLU A 537 -60.09 12.26 -5.35
C GLU A 537 -58.77 11.74 -4.79
N LEU A 538 -58.56 11.87 -3.47
CA LEU A 538 -57.40 11.28 -2.81
C LEU A 538 -57.65 9.79 -2.51
N CYS A 539 -56.67 8.94 -2.84
CA CYS A 539 -56.76 7.49 -2.73
C CYS A 539 -55.75 6.97 -1.67
N GLY A 540 -56.11 5.93 -0.91
CA GLY A 540 -55.20 5.27 0.04
C GLY A 540 -55.13 5.89 1.45
N PHE A 541 -56.07 6.77 1.82
CA PHE A 541 -56.18 7.33 3.19
C PHE A 541 -57.07 6.50 4.15
N GLU A 542 -57.80 5.52 3.63
CA GLU A 542 -58.79 4.72 4.39
C GLU A 542 -58.28 3.34 4.87
N SER A 543 -57.10 2.90 4.40
CA SER A 543 -56.50 1.58 4.69
C SER A 543 -55.12 1.75 5.35
N ASP A 544 -54.72 0.83 6.22
CA ASP A 544 -53.39 0.74 6.86
C ASP A 544 -52.25 0.43 5.86
N ASP A 545 -52.56 0.45 4.55
CA ASP A 545 -51.64 0.18 3.47
C ASP A 545 -50.89 1.47 3.08
N ARG A 546 -49.57 1.40 2.96
CA ARG A 546 -48.70 2.58 2.81
C ARG A 546 -48.73 3.22 1.42
N SER A 547 -49.66 2.80 0.55
CA SER A 547 -49.77 3.29 -0.82
C SER A 547 -50.78 4.45 -0.91
N ARG A 548 -50.30 5.66 -0.63
CA ARG A 548 -51.06 6.92 -0.81
C ARG A 548 -51.03 7.35 -2.27
N GLY A 549 -52.08 7.98 -2.74
CA GLY A 549 -52.19 8.39 -4.14
C GLY A 549 -53.33 9.35 -4.41
N PHE A 550 -53.52 9.68 -5.69
CA PHE A 550 -54.68 10.42 -6.17
C PHE A 550 -55.26 9.76 -7.42
N CYS A 551 -56.55 9.97 -7.62
CA CYS A 551 -57.33 9.36 -8.68
C CYS A 551 -58.06 10.45 -9.46
N VAL A 552 -57.90 10.46 -10.78
CA VAL A 552 -58.63 11.33 -11.70
C VAL A 552 -59.72 10.49 -12.36
N PHE A 553 -60.97 10.92 -12.22
CA PHE A 553 -62.14 10.31 -12.84
C PHE A 553 -62.70 11.26 -13.89
N ASP A 554 -63.01 10.76 -15.07
CA ASP A 554 -63.76 11.53 -16.08
C ASP A 554 -64.96 10.74 -16.58
N ASP A 555 -65.94 11.44 -17.13
CA ASP A 555 -67.12 10.87 -17.81
C ASP A 555 -67.09 11.06 -19.33
N ALA A 556 -65.91 11.33 -19.89
CA ALA A 556 -65.71 11.29 -21.35
C ALA A 556 -65.79 9.85 -21.88
N ALA A 557 -65.88 9.70 -23.20
CA ALA A 557 -65.95 8.39 -23.85
C ALA A 557 -64.87 7.43 -23.33
N ALA A 558 -65.25 6.19 -23.02
CA ALA A 558 -64.34 5.21 -22.42
C ALA A 558 -63.12 4.97 -23.32
N ILE A 559 -61.94 4.81 -22.71
CA ILE A 559 -60.73 4.43 -23.46
C ILE A 559 -60.95 3.04 -24.04
N ALA A 560 -60.81 2.86 -25.36
CA ALA A 560 -60.90 1.53 -25.93
C ALA A 560 -59.77 0.65 -25.36
N THR A 561 -60.11 -0.33 -24.50
CA THR A 561 -59.10 -1.25 -23.96
C THR A 561 -58.99 -2.44 -24.89
N ASP A 562 -57.89 -2.53 -25.62
CA ASP A 562 -57.47 -3.79 -26.22
C ASP A 562 -57.31 -4.79 -25.08
N GLY A 563 -57.97 -5.95 -25.14
CA GLY A 563 -58.17 -6.90 -24.03
C GLY A 563 -56.92 -7.58 -23.45
N ARG A 564 -55.77 -6.90 -23.39
CA ARG A 564 -54.57 -7.28 -22.66
C ARG A 564 -54.53 -6.52 -21.33
N GLU A 565 -54.67 -7.25 -20.23
CA GLU A 565 -54.42 -6.72 -18.87
C GLU A 565 -53.09 -5.94 -18.84
N GLY A 566 -53.17 -4.63 -18.62
CA GLY A 566 -52.02 -3.75 -18.36
C GLY A 566 -51.43 -2.99 -19.56
N ALA A 567 -51.96 -3.17 -20.78
CA ALA A 567 -51.53 -2.42 -21.96
C ALA A 567 -52.67 -1.57 -22.52
N VAL A 568 -52.67 -0.27 -22.20
CA VAL A 568 -53.33 0.74 -23.04
C VAL A 568 -52.41 0.92 -24.24
N GLY A 569 -52.64 0.12 -25.28
CA GLY A 569 -52.14 0.44 -26.62
C GLY A 569 -53.17 1.33 -27.33
N PRO A 570 -52.76 2.12 -28.33
CA PRO A 570 -53.70 2.87 -29.15
C PRO A 570 -54.67 1.89 -29.82
N THR A 571 -55.96 2.15 -29.70
CA THR A 571 -57.04 1.23 -30.13
C THR A 571 -57.92 1.90 -31.17
N VAL A 572 -57.76 1.36 -32.38
CA VAL A 572 -58.75 1.09 -33.45
C VAL A 572 -60.16 1.66 -33.23
N ASP A 573 -60.38 2.90 -33.64
CA ASP A 573 -61.59 3.34 -34.36
C ASP A 573 -61.28 4.64 -35.15
N ASP A 574 -61.92 4.76 -36.31
CA ASP A 574 -61.49 5.50 -37.52
C ASP A 574 -61.33 7.04 -37.44
N GLU A 575 -61.41 7.67 -36.26
CA GLU A 575 -61.23 9.13 -36.10
C GLU A 575 -60.42 9.55 -34.85
N THR A 576 -60.06 8.65 -33.92
CA THR A 576 -59.60 9.01 -32.55
C THR A 576 -58.21 8.50 -32.15
N ALA A 577 -57.35 8.10 -33.08
CA ALA A 577 -55.98 7.63 -32.77
C ALA A 577 -55.00 8.74 -32.29
N ILE A 578 -55.47 9.79 -31.60
CA ILE A 578 -54.66 10.81 -30.88
C ILE A 578 -54.53 10.39 -29.39
N ASP A 579 -55.33 9.44 -28.91
CA ASP A 579 -55.55 9.19 -27.47
C ASP A 579 -54.47 8.38 -26.74
N GLY A 580 -53.52 7.73 -27.42
CA GLY A 580 -52.58 6.79 -26.78
C GLY A 580 -51.38 7.44 -26.07
N LEU A 581 -50.93 8.60 -26.53
CA LEU A 581 -49.62 9.15 -26.15
C LEU A 581 -49.68 10.10 -24.94
N GLY A 582 -50.79 10.82 -24.73
CA GLY A 582 -51.02 11.60 -23.51
C GLY A 582 -50.99 10.72 -22.25
N LEU A 583 -51.60 9.53 -22.32
CA LEU A 583 -51.55 8.54 -21.23
C LEU A 583 -50.16 7.91 -21.07
N ALA A 584 -49.39 7.78 -22.15
CA ALA A 584 -48.00 7.35 -22.10
C ALA A 584 -47.10 8.39 -21.40
N VAL A 585 -47.34 9.69 -21.62
CA VAL A 585 -46.66 10.80 -20.93
C VAL A 585 -47.02 10.80 -19.44
N VAL A 586 -48.30 10.64 -19.08
CA VAL A 586 -48.74 10.49 -17.68
C VAL A 586 -48.04 9.31 -17.00
N ARG A 587 -47.97 8.15 -17.66
CA ARG A 587 -47.27 6.97 -17.15
C ARG A 587 -45.76 7.21 -17.01
N ALA A 588 -45.13 7.84 -17.98
CA ALA A 588 -43.69 8.13 -17.97
C ALA A 588 -43.31 9.11 -16.85
N ILE A 589 -44.09 10.18 -16.66
CA ILE A 589 -43.87 11.14 -15.59
C ILE A 589 -44.09 10.46 -14.23
N ALA A 590 -45.19 9.72 -14.05
CA ALA A 590 -45.46 9.00 -12.80
C ALA A 590 -44.33 8.01 -12.44
N GLN A 591 -43.86 7.21 -13.40
CA GLN A 591 -42.74 6.28 -13.20
C GLN A 591 -41.42 6.99 -12.89
N ALA A 592 -41.16 8.14 -13.53
CA ALA A 592 -39.97 8.94 -13.22
C ALA A 592 -39.98 9.46 -11.76
N HIS A 593 -41.17 9.66 -11.19
CA HIS A 593 -41.37 10.04 -9.79
C HIS A 593 -41.40 8.86 -8.80
N ASP A 594 -41.11 7.64 -9.26
CA ASP A 594 -41.25 6.39 -8.49
C ASP A 594 -42.69 6.10 -8.06
N TRP A 595 -43.68 6.61 -8.79
CA TRP A 595 -45.10 6.36 -8.56
C TRP A 595 -45.61 5.23 -9.45
N THR A 596 -46.68 4.57 -9.01
CA THR A 596 -47.30 3.45 -9.73
C THR A 596 -48.58 3.91 -10.42
N PRO A 597 -48.56 4.16 -11.75
CA PRO A 597 -49.76 4.54 -12.50
C PRO A 597 -50.59 3.31 -12.90
N ALA A 598 -51.90 3.40 -12.70
CA ALA A 598 -52.90 2.45 -13.16
C ALA A 598 -53.99 3.21 -13.92
N ILE A 599 -54.41 2.68 -15.07
CA ILE A 599 -55.47 3.27 -15.88
C ILE A 599 -56.52 2.19 -16.08
N GLU A 600 -57.75 2.44 -15.66
CA GLU A 600 -58.85 1.48 -15.67
C GLU A 600 -60.12 2.14 -16.19
N ASN A 601 -60.94 1.40 -16.94
CA ASN A 601 -62.32 1.80 -17.25
C ASN A 601 -63.23 1.31 -16.12
N GLY A 602 -63.88 2.22 -15.42
CA GLY A 602 -64.79 1.93 -14.32
C GLY A 602 -66.19 1.47 -14.76
N GLU A 603 -67.02 1.04 -13.81
CA GLU A 603 -68.44 0.79 -14.06
C GLU A 603 -69.15 2.13 -14.39
N HIS A 604 -69.96 2.17 -15.46
CA HIS A 604 -70.72 3.33 -15.97
C HIS A 604 -69.91 4.34 -16.83
N GLU A 605 -69.06 3.85 -17.74
CA GLU A 605 -68.40 4.66 -18.80
C GLU A 605 -67.45 5.75 -18.28
N ARG A 606 -66.94 5.61 -17.05
CA ARG A 606 -65.97 6.55 -16.48
C ARG A 606 -64.56 6.01 -16.55
N THR A 607 -63.65 6.76 -17.16
CA THR A 607 -62.22 6.45 -17.15
C THR A 607 -61.61 6.86 -15.81
N ARG A 608 -60.73 6.01 -15.27
CA ARG A 608 -60.04 6.22 -13.99
C ARG A 608 -58.53 6.16 -14.21
N ILE A 609 -57.84 7.27 -13.98
CA ILE A 609 -56.38 7.35 -13.91
C ILE A 609 -55.99 7.40 -12.44
N GLU A 610 -55.34 6.36 -11.95
CA GLU A 610 -54.93 6.23 -10.56
C GLU A 610 -53.39 6.25 -10.44
N ILE A 611 -52.86 7.15 -9.61
CA ILE A 611 -51.43 7.25 -9.33
C ILE A 611 -51.19 6.91 -7.87
N ARG A 612 -50.53 5.77 -7.63
CA ARG A 612 -50.23 5.21 -6.30
C ARG A 612 -48.77 5.43 -5.89
N ASP A 613 -48.47 5.11 -4.63
CA ASP A 613 -47.13 5.19 -4.03
C ASP A 613 -46.54 6.61 -3.93
N VAL A 614 -47.41 7.62 -3.88
CA VAL A 614 -47.02 9.02 -3.63
C VAL A 614 -46.74 9.21 -2.14
N THR A 615 -45.58 8.74 -1.68
CA THR A 615 -45.18 8.75 -0.26
C THR A 615 -45.20 10.12 0.42
N THR A 616 -45.07 11.19 -0.36
CA THR A 616 -45.04 12.58 0.12
C THR A 616 -46.40 13.27 0.12
N LEU A 617 -47.46 12.56 -0.24
CA LEU A 617 -48.82 13.09 -0.27
C LEU A 617 -49.35 13.26 1.16
N GLU A 618 -49.69 14.49 1.51
CA GLU A 618 -50.25 14.89 2.79
C GLU A 618 -51.59 15.59 2.56
N ARG A 619 -52.68 15.04 3.14
CA ARG A 619 -53.97 15.72 3.22
C ARG A 619 -53.90 16.80 4.27
N GLN A 620 -54.30 18.03 3.94
CA GLN A 620 -54.47 19.08 4.92
C GLN A 620 -55.85 18.91 5.57
N GLU A 621 -55.88 18.64 6.88
CA GLU A 621 -57.11 18.68 7.67
C GLU A 621 -57.43 20.16 8.01
N GLU A 622 -58.70 20.56 7.86
CA GLU A 622 -59.20 21.90 8.26
C GLU A 622 -59.02 22.22 9.76
#